data_AF-A0AA38RUF6-F1
#
_entry.id   AF-A0AA38RUF6-F1
#
_cell.length_a   1.000
_cell.length_b   1.000
_cell.length_c   1.000
_cell.angle_alpha   90.00
_cell.angle_beta   90.00
_cell.angle_gamma   90.00
#
_symmetry.space_group_name_H-M   'P 1'
#
loop_
_entity.id
_entity.type
_entity.pdbx_description
1 polymer ?
#
loop_
_entity_poly.entity_id
_entity_poly.type
_entity_poly.pdbx_seq_one_letter_code
_entity_poly.pdbx_strand_id
1 'polypeptide(L)'
;MRAAGNRTLGFHSIRFINMKSRYDRQDAAVIQAYLSGIDLQDAAAVDGATINAVGLPPTSNDALKPGEKGCFRAHANIWSEVVQKRLPPVLVIESDATWDVNLRPIVALLNKHFTDLLRNMAVRPLYGEHAADNETAPLADDTGRSDAADPWWQPVDHRAPPLQPPPYLAEADADDPWHSDYWDLLSFGHCFDLQKAPNRHIRYADPWVPAGKDYFGHQLGVERVVHQSGGTVCTTAYAVTQRGAAKLLLRMALDLDMPIDLIMQSMIANGELTAYSTIPTVMAQWHYKPNLGMEYRGANSDIQGTMVEALSGDNAPTMDGWEEAKSSKSVWMSKPSHPDAAFSEMALKVAWERIFSNEKDISVELG
;
A
#
# COMPACT_ATOMS: atom_id res chain seq x y z
N MET A 1 -18.92 -0.47 9.99
CA MET A 1 -18.96 -0.74 8.54
C MET A 1 -18.95 0.52 7.64
N ARG A 2 -19.48 1.70 8.05
CA ARG A 2 -19.38 2.93 7.21
C ARG A 2 -18.04 3.69 7.33
N ALA A 3 -17.29 3.52 8.42
CA ALA A 3 -16.09 4.31 8.69
C ALA A 3 -14.98 4.12 7.64
N ALA A 4 -14.62 2.88 7.28
CA ALA A 4 -13.63 2.60 6.24
C ALA A 4 -14.08 2.95 4.79
N GLY A 5 -15.35 3.26 4.59
CA GLY A 5 -15.90 3.73 3.30
C GLY A 5 -16.10 5.24 3.23
N ASN A 6 -15.55 6.01 4.18
CA ASN A 6 -15.59 7.47 4.16
C ASN A 6 -14.63 8.04 3.08
N ARG A 7 -14.48 9.37 3.02
CA ARG A 7 -13.64 10.03 2.00
C ARG A 7 -12.13 9.82 2.21
N THR A 8 -11.71 9.42 3.41
CA THR A 8 -10.31 9.08 3.74
C THR A 8 -10.10 7.57 3.90
N LEU A 9 -11.09 6.76 3.51
CA LEU A 9 -11.07 5.30 3.60
C LEU A 9 -10.83 4.75 5.02
N GLY A 10 -11.24 5.50 6.04
CA GLY A 10 -11.04 5.16 7.46
C GLY A 10 -9.64 5.48 8.00
N PHE A 11 -8.81 6.19 7.23
CA PHE A 11 -7.51 6.68 7.68
C PHE A 11 -7.58 8.14 8.11
N HIS A 12 -6.55 8.62 8.80
CA HIS A 12 -6.42 10.05 9.14
C HIS A 12 -6.38 10.92 7.87
N SER A 13 -5.63 10.49 6.86
CA SER A 13 -5.46 11.18 5.58
C SER A 13 -4.96 10.22 4.51
N ILE A 14 -5.21 10.53 3.24
CA ILE A 14 -4.57 9.88 2.08
C ILE A 14 -3.49 10.81 1.54
N ARG A 15 -2.21 10.45 1.73
CA ARG A 15 -1.04 11.21 1.33
C ARG A 15 -0.58 10.80 -0.07
N PHE A 16 -0.80 11.69 -1.03
CA PHE A 16 -0.47 11.50 -2.44
C PHE A 16 0.92 12.05 -2.75
N ILE A 17 1.90 11.17 -2.95
CA ILE A 17 3.27 11.56 -3.27
C ILE A 17 3.35 11.93 -4.75
N ASN A 18 3.63 13.20 -5.04
CA ASN A 18 3.78 13.68 -6.42
C ASN A 18 4.91 14.69 -6.57
N MET A 19 5.61 14.64 -7.70
CA MET A 19 6.56 15.68 -8.07
C MET A 19 5.81 16.91 -8.56
N LYS A 20 6.28 18.11 -8.19
CA LYS A 20 5.66 19.38 -8.63
C LYS A 20 5.63 19.55 -10.15
N SER A 21 6.54 18.89 -10.87
CA SER A 21 6.62 18.90 -12.34
C SER A 21 5.67 17.92 -13.01
N ARG A 22 5.06 16.98 -12.27
CA ARG A 22 4.17 15.93 -12.80
C ARG A 22 2.71 16.35 -12.73
N TYR A 23 2.38 17.36 -13.54
CA TYR A 23 1.01 17.86 -13.70
C TYR A 23 0.06 16.77 -14.22
N ASP A 24 0.57 15.94 -15.11
CA ASP A 24 -0.17 14.82 -15.69
C ASP A 24 -0.62 13.78 -14.64
N ARG A 25 0.24 13.49 -13.66
CA ARG A 25 -0.09 12.61 -12.54
C ARG A 25 -1.04 13.28 -11.55
N GLN A 26 -0.85 14.58 -11.28
CA GLN A 26 -1.78 15.35 -10.44
C GLN A 26 -3.20 15.32 -11.03
N ASP A 27 -3.34 15.63 -12.31
CA ASP A 27 -4.63 15.67 -12.99
C ASP A 27 -5.30 14.28 -13.01
N ALA A 28 -4.52 13.22 -13.29
CA ALA A 28 -5.02 11.86 -13.22
C ALA A 28 -5.50 11.48 -11.80
N ALA A 29 -4.77 11.86 -10.74
CA ALA A 29 -5.17 11.60 -9.37
C ALA A 29 -6.45 12.37 -8.99
N VAL A 30 -6.56 13.65 -9.37
CA VAL A 30 -7.75 14.48 -9.12
C VAL A 30 -8.98 13.91 -9.82
N ILE A 31 -8.87 13.47 -11.07
CA ILE A 31 -9.98 12.84 -11.82
C ILE A 31 -10.46 11.58 -11.09
N GLN A 32 -9.54 10.70 -10.69
CA GLN A 32 -9.91 9.47 -9.99
C GLN A 32 -10.52 9.75 -8.61
N ALA A 33 -9.98 10.73 -7.87
CA ALA A 33 -10.50 11.15 -6.57
C ALA A 33 -11.91 11.73 -6.68
N TYR A 34 -12.17 12.54 -7.71
CA TYR A 34 -13.51 13.05 -8.03
C TYR A 34 -14.51 11.90 -8.27
N LEU A 35 -14.14 10.95 -9.13
CA LEU A 35 -15.01 9.82 -9.51
C LEU A 35 -15.28 8.86 -8.34
N SER A 36 -14.28 8.60 -7.50
CA SER A 36 -14.41 7.70 -6.35
C SER A 36 -14.88 8.39 -5.07
N GLY A 37 -14.94 9.71 -5.06
CA GLY A 37 -15.37 10.52 -3.91
C GLY A 37 -14.44 10.41 -2.70
N ILE A 38 -13.12 10.39 -2.92
CA ILE A 38 -12.10 10.37 -1.86
C ILE A 38 -11.36 11.72 -1.78
N ASP A 39 -10.75 12.00 -0.64
CA ASP A 39 -9.94 13.19 -0.40
C ASP A 39 -8.45 12.84 -0.42
N LEU A 40 -7.73 13.44 -1.37
CA LEU A 40 -6.28 13.35 -1.45
C LEU A 40 -5.64 14.58 -0.81
N GLN A 41 -4.56 14.35 -0.07
CA GLN A 41 -3.70 15.40 0.46
C GLN A 41 -2.33 15.27 -0.18
N ASP A 42 -1.88 16.33 -0.84
CA ASP A 42 -0.58 16.33 -1.50
C ASP A 42 0.56 16.10 -0.48
N ALA A 43 1.50 15.25 -0.88
CA ALA A 43 2.79 15.06 -0.25
C ALA A 43 3.87 15.28 -1.32
N ALA A 44 4.83 16.14 -1.03
CA ALA A 44 5.87 16.45 -2.00
C ALA A 44 6.80 15.24 -2.21
N ALA A 45 6.90 14.76 -3.45
CA ALA A 45 8.02 13.92 -3.86
C ALA A 45 9.33 14.71 -3.80
N VAL A 46 10.45 14.01 -3.76
CA VAL A 46 11.78 14.60 -3.67
C VAL A 46 12.58 14.20 -4.89
N ASP A 47 13.08 15.19 -5.62
CA ASP A 47 14.03 14.96 -6.70
C ASP A 47 15.38 14.52 -6.11
N GLY A 48 15.74 13.28 -6.36
CA GLY A 48 16.99 12.69 -5.89
C GLY A 48 18.25 13.44 -6.30
N ALA A 49 18.23 14.15 -7.45
CA ALA A 49 19.35 14.95 -7.91
C ALA A 49 19.59 16.19 -7.03
N THR A 50 18.60 16.60 -6.24
CA THR A 50 18.69 17.77 -5.35
C THR A 50 19.13 17.43 -3.92
N ILE A 51 19.27 16.14 -3.61
CA ILE A 51 19.62 15.70 -2.26
C ILE A 51 21.13 15.88 -2.01
N ASN A 52 21.47 16.63 -0.97
CA ASN A 52 22.84 16.66 -0.47
C ASN A 52 23.13 15.39 0.35
N ALA A 53 24.23 14.71 0.03
CA ALA A 53 24.65 13.47 0.68
C ALA A 53 24.78 13.57 2.20
N VAL A 54 25.10 14.75 2.75
CA VAL A 54 25.17 14.95 4.22
C VAL A 54 23.83 14.74 4.94
N GLY A 55 22.72 14.80 4.20
CA GLY A 55 21.36 14.59 4.73
C GLY A 55 20.83 13.16 4.54
N LEU A 56 21.62 12.26 3.94
CA LEU A 56 21.26 10.86 3.79
C LEU A 56 21.75 10.03 4.98
N PRO A 57 21.05 8.93 5.34
CA PRO A 57 21.58 7.93 6.26
C PRO A 57 22.93 7.34 5.77
N PRO A 58 23.70 6.72 6.66
CA PRO A 58 24.89 5.97 6.26
C PRO A 58 24.53 4.85 5.27
N THR A 59 25.53 4.46 4.48
CA THR A 59 25.39 3.43 3.46
C THR A 59 26.70 2.63 3.44
N SER A 60 26.62 1.30 3.46
CA SER A 60 27.77 0.41 3.30
C SER A 60 28.11 0.16 1.84
N ASN A 61 27.17 0.45 0.93
CA ASN A 61 27.36 0.46 -0.52
C ASN A 61 26.78 1.75 -1.14
N ASP A 62 27.23 2.17 -2.32
CA ASP A 62 26.61 3.32 -3.04
C ASP A 62 25.74 2.82 -4.21
N ALA A 63 24.94 1.77 -3.97
CA ALA A 63 24.17 1.13 -5.04
C ALA A 63 22.89 1.90 -5.42
N LEU A 64 22.42 2.81 -4.58
CA LEU A 64 21.16 3.52 -4.80
C LEU A 64 21.24 4.59 -5.87
N LYS A 65 20.32 4.50 -6.84
CA LYS A 65 20.09 5.50 -7.87
C LYS A 65 19.55 6.79 -7.25
N PRO A 66 19.75 7.96 -7.89
CA PRO A 66 19.15 9.22 -7.43
C PRO A 66 17.63 9.10 -7.22
N GLY A 67 16.90 8.51 -8.16
CA GLY A 67 15.44 8.32 -8.03
C GLY A 67 15.04 7.49 -6.79
N GLU A 68 15.84 6.49 -6.40
CA GLU A 68 15.60 5.67 -5.21
C GLU A 68 15.87 6.46 -3.92
N LYS A 69 16.91 7.30 -3.91
CA LYS A 69 17.20 8.25 -2.81
C LYS A 69 16.05 9.28 -2.65
N GLY A 70 15.51 9.76 -3.77
CA GLY A 70 14.34 10.64 -3.83
C GLY A 70 13.08 9.98 -3.29
N CYS A 71 12.81 8.75 -3.73
CA CYS A 71 11.72 7.91 -3.22
C CYS A 71 11.82 7.73 -1.71
N PHE A 72 12.97 7.27 -1.19
CA PHE A 72 13.22 7.17 0.24
C PHE A 72 12.83 8.45 0.98
N ARG A 73 13.35 9.59 0.51
CA ARG A 73 13.17 10.85 1.21
C ARG A 73 11.70 11.30 1.22
N ALA A 74 10.97 11.09 0.14
CA ALA A 74 9.55 11.40 0.05
C ALA A 74 8.72 10.62 1.09
N HIS A 75 8.92 9.31 1.16
CA HIS A 75 8.22 8.45 2.14
C HIS A 75 8.63 8.76 3.58
N ALA A 76 9.93 8.94 3.84
CA ALA A 76 10.43 9.25 5.17
C ALA A 76 9.98 10.63 5.68
N ASN A 77 9.65 11.59 4.80
CA ASN A 77 9.04 12.86 5.21
C ASN A 77 7.64 12.63 5.81
N ILE A 78 6.84 11.75 5.20
CA ILE A 78 5.52 11.38 5.72
C ILE A 78 5.68 10.63 7.04
N TRP A 79 6.59 9.66 7.12
CA TRP A 79 6.84 8.92 8.37
C TRP A 79 7.24 9.84 9.52
N SER A 80 8.16 10.78 9.25
CA SER A 80 8.59 11.79 10.22
C SER A 80 7.40 12.62 10.73
N GLU A 81 6.53 13.06 9.82
CA GLU A 81 5.32 13.81 10.19
C GLU A 81 4.35 12.98 11.03
N VAL A 82 4.08 11.73 10.65
CA VAL A 82 3.22 10.79 11.40
C VAL A 82 3.73 10.63 12.83
N VAL A 83 5.03 10.39 12.99
CA VAL A 83 5.65 10.22 14.31
C VAL A 83 5.62 11.53 15.11
N GLN A 84 6.07 12.62 14.52
CA GLN A 84 6.19 13.93 15.16
C GLN A 84 4.85 14.45 15.66
N LYS A 85 3.79 14.33 14.85
CA LYS A 85 2.46 14.85 15.15
C LYS A 85 1.56 13.83 15.84
N ARG A 86 2.04 12.60 16.05
CA ARG A 86 1.25 11.50 16.62
C ARG A 86 -0.06 11.26 15.86
N LEU A 87 0.04 11.22 14.53
CA LEU A 87 -1.14 11.03 13.69
C LEU A 87 -1.65 9.58 13.83
N PRO A 88 -2.99 9.38 13.78
CA PRO A 88 -3.55 8.06 13.48
C PRO A 88 -3.04 7.56 12.12
N PRO A 89 -3.30 6.28 11.75
CA PRO A 89 -2.73 5.71 10.55
C PRO A 89 -3.05 6.52 9.29
N VAL A 90 -2.04 6.67 8.42
CA VAL A 90 -2.15 7.39 7.15
C VAL A 90 -2.02 6.41 6.00
N LEU A 91 -2.80 6.59 4.94
CA LEU A 91 -2.63 5.88 3.68
C LEU A 91 -1.68 6.69 2.79
N VAL A 92 -0.58 6.10 2.35
CA VAL A 92 0.37 6.68 1.40
C VAL A 92 0.10 6.08 0.03
N ILE A 93 0.03 6.93 -1.01
CA ILE A 93 -0.13 6.50 -2.40
C ILE A 93 0.89 7.21 -3.30
N GLU A 94 1.43 6.49 -4.27
CA GLU A 94 2.33 7.03 -5.30
C GLU A 94 1.56 7.76 -6.42
N SER A 95 2.25 8.66 -7.13
CA SER A 95 1.65 9.48 -8.19
C SER A 95 1.10 8.67 -9.38
N ASP A 96 1.59 7.45 -9.55
CA ASP A 96 1.17 6.53 -10.59
C ASP A 96 0.13 5.50 -10.11
N ALA A 97 -0.44 5.66 -8.92
CA ALA A 97 -1.50 4.80 -8.42
C ALA A 97 -2.85 4.99 -9.16
N THR A 98 -3.56 3.89 -9.35
CA THR A 98 -4.93 3.81 -9.88
C THR A 98 -5.75 2.77 -9.14
N TRP A 99 -7.08 2.86 -9.28
CA TRP A 99 -8.05 2.02 -8.59
C TRP A 99 -9.36 1.90 -9.38
N ASP A 100 -10.26 1.06 -8.89
CA ASP A 100 -11.64 0.96 -9.37
C ASP A 100 -12.48 2.15 -8.91
N VAL A 101 -13.37 2.68 -9.76
CA VAL A 101 -14.25 3.81 -9.41
C VAL A 101 -15.03 3.57 -8.11
N ASN A 102 -15.35 2.31 -7.80
CA ASN A 102 -16.05 1.87 -6.59
C ASN A 102 -15.11 1.68 -5.38
N LEU A 103 -14.01 2.42 -5.29
CA LEU A 103 -13.00 2.28 -4.23
C LEU A 103 -13.57 2.28 -2.80
N ARG A 104 -14.50 3.19 -2.50
CA ARG A 104 -15.08 3.32 -1.14
C ARG A 104 -15.82 2.06 -0.68
N PRO A 105 -16.79 1.51 -1.44
CA PRO A 105 -17.43 0.26 -1.05
C PRO A 105 -16.47 -0.96 -1.09
N ILE A 106 -15.47 -1.00 -1.99
CA ILE A 106 -14.43 -2.05 -1.99
C ILE A 106 -13.67 -2.04 -0.66
N VAL A 107 -13.22 -0.87 -0.22
CA VAL A 107 -12.45 -0.74 1.01
C VAL A 107 -13.30 -0.99 2.26
N ALA A 108 -14.57 -0.58 2.26
CA ALA A 108 -15.50 -0.92 3.32
C ALA A 108 -15.72 -2.44 3.45
N LEU A 109 -15.83 -3.15 2.32
CA LEU A 109 -15.94 -4.61 2.29
C LEU A 109 -14.65 -5.28 2.78
N LEU A 110 -13.50 -4.83 2.30
CA LEU A 110 -12.19 -5.29 2.76
C LEU A 110 -12.03 -5.11 4.28
N ASN A 111 -12.36 -3.94 4.82
CA ASN A 111 -12.25 -3.65 6.24
C ASN A 111 -13.04 -4.64 7.13
N LYS A 112 -14.24 -5.04 6.68
CA LYS A 112 -15.03 -6.07 7.34
C LYS A 112 -14.26 -7.39 7.40
N HIS A 113 -13.78 -7.88 6.27
CA HIS A 113 -13.07 -9.16 6.20
C HIS A 113 -11.68 -9.11 6.84
N PHE A 114 -11.04 -7.94 6.88
CA PHE A 114 -9.82 -7.72 7.65
C PHE A 114 -10.08 -7.88 9.16
N THR A 115 -11.18 -7.29 9.67
CA THR A 115 -11.60 -7.49 11.06
C THR A 115 -11.83 -8.97 11.36
N ASP A 116 -12.50 -9.69 10.47
CA ASP A 116 -12.73 -11.14 10.62
C ASP A 116 -11.41 -11.93 10.60
N LEU A 117 -10.42 -11.51 9.79
CA LEU A 117 -9.10 -12.13 9.73
C LEU A 117 -8.37 -12.01 11.07
N LEU A 118 -8.33 -10.80 11.63
CA LEU A 118 -7.69 -10.56 12.93
C LEU A 118 -8.36 -11.40 14.03
N ARG A 119 -9.70 -11.52 14.02
CA ARG A 119 -10.45 -12.37 14.96
C ARG A 119 -10.11 -13.85 14.79
N ASN A 120 -10.12 -14.36 13.55
CA ASN A 120 -9.83 -15.76 13.25
C ASN A 120 -8.41 -16.15 13.65
N MET A 121 -7.48 -15.21 13.52
CA MET A 121 -6.08 -15.41 13.92
C MET A 121 -5.84 -15.24 15.42
N ALA A 122 -6.85 -14.78 16.18
CA ALA A 122 -6.74 -14.46 17.61
C ALA A 122 -5.49 -13.62 17.93
N VAL A 123 -5.19 -12.64 17.07
CA VAL A 123 -4.00 -11.78 17.25
C VAL A 123 -4.12 -10.92 18.50
N ARG A 124 -2.97 -10.61 19.10
CA ARG A 124 -2.86 -9.69 20.23
C ARG A 124 -2.39 -8.30 19.75
N PRO A 125 -2.74 -7.22 20.45
CA PRO A 125 -2.16 -5.90 20.21
C PRO A 125 -0.63 -5.94 20.23
N LEU A 126 0.00 -5.15 19.35
CA LEU A 126 1.46 -5.08 19.22
C LEU A 126 2.12 -4.21 20.31
N TYR A 127 1.34 -3.48 21.09
CA TYR A 127 1.79 -2.62 22.20
C TYR A 127 0.68 -2.50 23.28
N GLY A 128 1.07 -2.11 24.50
CA GLY A 128 0.18 -2.02 25.68
C GLY A 128 0.47 -3.08 26.75
N GLU A 129 -0.25 -3.06 27.88
CA GLU A 129 -0.04 -3.97 29.03
C GLU A 129 -0.11 -5.46 28.68
N HIS A 130 -0.77 -5.81 27.57
CA HIS A 130 -0.88 -7.19 27.07
C HIS A 130 0.18 -7.57 26.00
N ALA A 131 1.10 -6.67 25.65
CA ALA A 131 2.14 -6.92 24.64
C ALA A 131 3.36 -7.69 25.21
N ALA A 132 3.55 -7.67 26.54
CA ALA A 132 4.68 -8.33 27.21
C ALA A 132 4.66 -9.87 27.10
N ASP A 133 3.52 -10.46 26.77
CA ASP A 133 3.38 -11.92 26.62
C ASP A 133 3.82 -12.45 25.25
N ASN A 134 4.20 -11.58 24.30
CA ASN A 134 4.65 -12.02 22.96
C ASN A 134 6.10 -12.53 22.95
N GLU A 135 6.85 -12.39 24.04
CA GLU A 135 8.24 -12.85 24.15
C GLU A 135 8.38 -14.32 24.57
N THR A 136 7.30 -15.03 24.93
CA THR A 136 7.38 -16.42 25.41
C THR A 136 7.17 -17.50 24.35
N ALA A 137 7.15 -17.16 23.05
CA ALA A 137 7.29 -18.18 22.03
C ALA A 137 8.78 -18.62 22.00
N PRO A 138 9.14 -19.85 22.42
CA PRO A 138 10.53 -20.23 22.50
C PRO A 138 11.11 -20.23 21.09
N LEU A 139 12.16 -19.44 20.87
CA LEU A 139 13.13 -19.73 19.82
C LEU A 139 13.66 -21.13 20.12
N ALA A 140 13.31 -22.09 19.27
CA ALA A 140 13.93 -23.40 19.31
C ALA A 140 15.41 -23.20 18.94
N ASP A 141 16.27 -23.12 19.94
CA ASP A 141 17.70 -23.38 19.77
C ASP A 141 18.13 -24.52 20.68
N ASP A 142 18.57 -25.57 20.01
CA ASP A 142 19.23 -26.73 20.54
C ASP A 142 20.70 -26.37 20.74
N THR A 143 21.13 -26.20 22.00
CA THR A 143 22.30 -26.89 22.58
C THR A 143 22.76 -26.24 23.90
N GLY A 144 22.94 -27.08 24.93
CA GLY A 144 24.06 -26.88 25.87
C GLY A 144 23.83 -26.06 27.16
N ARG A 145 23.07 -26.64 28.10
CA ARG A 145 23.26 -26.62 29.57
C ARG A 145 24.44 -25.80 30.15
N SER A 146 24.17 -24.88 31.10
CA SER A 146 24.70 -24.99 32.48
C SER A 146 24.00 -24.04 33.47
N ASP A 147 23.89 -24.57 34.68
CA ASP A 147 23.12 -24.12 35.82
C ASP A 147 23.66 -22.84 36.50
N ALA A 148 22.80 -21.84 36.67
CA ALA A 148 22.89 -20.86 37.75
C ALA A 148 21.49 -20.41 38.15
N ALA A 149 21.09 -20.71 39.39
CA ALA A 149 19.79 -20.35 39.94
C ALA A 149 19.69 -18.83 40.14
N ASP A 150 18.71 -18.21 39.48
CA ASP A 150 18.36 -16.79 39.64
C ASP A 150 17.63 -16.57 40.98
N PRO A 151 18.08 -15.65 41.86
CA PRO A 151 17.44 -15.36 43.15
C PRO A 151 16.06 -14.70 43.05
N TRP A 152 15.58 -14.36 41.86
CA TRP A 152 14.33 -13.62 41.65
C TRP A 152 13.13 -14.46 41.19
N TRP A 153 13.27 -15.79 41.17
CA TRP A 153 12.13 -16.67 40.88
C TRP A 153 11.25 -16.87 42.13
N GLN A 154 10.03 -16.35 42.12
CA GLN A 154 8.98 -16.78 43.04
C GLN A 154 8.12 -17.86 42.37
N PRO A 155 7.68 -18.91 43.11
CA PRO A 155 6.78 -19.91 42.56
C PRO A 155 5.44 -19.28 42.18
N VAL A 156 5.04 -19.48 40.94
CA VAL A 156 3.73 -19.05 40.44
C VAL A 156 2.64 -19.80 41.21
N ASP A 157 1.73 -19.08 41.86
CA ASP A 157 0.57 -19.67 42.54
C ASP A 157 -0.34 -20.35 41.50
N HIS A 158 -0.35 -21.68 41.50
CA HIS A 158 -1.19 -22.50 40.61
C HIS A 158 -2.70 -22.43 40.93
N ARG A 159 -3.14 -21.54 41.83
CA ARG A 159 -4.55 -21.23 42.08
C ARG A 159 -5.05 -19.94 41.43
N ALA A 160 -4.22 -19.24 40.66
CA ALA A 160 -4.72 -18.17 39.82
C ALA A 160 -5.79 -18.74 38.87
N PRO A 161 -7.03 -18.19 38.84
CA PRO A 161 -7.99 -18.60 37.84
C PRO A 161 -7.36 -18.41 36.46
N PRO A 162 -7.70 -19.26 35.46
CA PRO A 162 -7.12 -19.14 34.13
C PRO A 162 -7.25 -17.68 33.68
N LEU A 163 -6.13 -17.07 33.29
CA LEU A 163 -6.09 -15.74 32.70
C LEU A 163 -7.18 -15.72 31.63
N GLN A 164 -8.23 -14.92 31.85
CA GLN A 164 -9.26 -14.75 30.85
C GLN A 164 -8.55 -14.24 29.59
N PRO A 165 -8.81 -14.83 28.41
CA PRO A 165 -8.30 -14.26 27.17
C PRO A 165 -8.73 -12.78 27.12
N PRO A 166 -7.85 -11.85 26.71
CA PRO A 166 -8.23 -10.44 26.63
C PRO A 166 -9.52 -10.35 25.82
N PRO A 167 -10.48 -9.51 26.26
CA PRO A 167 -11.79 -9.46 25.64
C PRO A 167 -11.58 -9.10 24.17
N TYR A 168 -12.08 -9.97 23.30
CA TYR A 168 -12.27 -9.86 21.85
C TYR A 168 -11.96 -8.47 21.26
N LEU A 169 -11.18 -8.42 20.15
CA LEU A 169 -11.14 -7.27 19.21
C LEU A 169 -12.43 -6.48 19.32
N ALA A 170 -12.34 -5.30 19.96
CA ALA A 170 -13.51 -4.57 20.42
C ALA A 170 -14.51 -4.37 19.28
N GLU A 171 -15.80 -4.28 19.61
CA GLU A 171 -16.80 -3.89 18.61
C GLU A 171 -16.38 -2.60 17.89
N ALA A 172 -16.82 -2.48 16.64
CA ALA A 172 -16.36 -1.48 15.67
C ALA A 172 -16.08 -0.10 16.27
N ASP A 173 -14.80 0.18 16.52
CA ASP A 173 -14.33 1.53 16.75
C ASP A 173 -14.51 2.32 15.44
N ALA A 174 -15.33 3.36 15.49
CA ALA A 174 -15.59 4.21 14.34
C ALA A 174 -14.39 5.12 14.01
N ASP A 175 -13.55 5.41 15.00
CA ASP A 175 -12.39 6.29 14.91
C ASP A 175 -11.12 5.51 14.55
N ASP A 176 -11.06 4.21 14.86
CA ASP A 176 -10.04 3.28 14.38
C ASP A 176 -10.66 2.04 13.71
N PRO A 177 -11.30 2.20 12.53
CA PRO A 177 -11.93 1.06 11.85
C PRO A 177 -10.93 -0.01 11.43
N TRP A 178 -9.64 0.31 11.37
CA TRP A 178 -8.60 -0.59 10.91
C TRP A 178 -7.86 -1.31 12.03
N HIS A 179 -8.23 -1.16 13.30
CA HIS A 179 -7.57 -1.85 14.42
C HIS A 179 -6.05 -1.64 14.40
N SER A 180 -5.63 -0.37 14.39
CA SER A 180 -4.24 0.08 14.21
C SER A 180 -3.25 -0.49 15.24
N ASP A 181 -3.74 -1.00 16.37
CA ASP A 181 -2.92 -1.68 17.37
C ASP A 181 -2.37 -3.04 16.92
N TYR A 182 -2.90 -3.62 15.84
CA TYR A 182 -2.63 -5.01 15.44
C TYR A 182 -1.71 -5.14 14.21
N TRP A 183 -1.22 -4.02 13.66
CA TRP A 183 -0.36 -4.01 12.48
C TRP A 183 0.56 -2.79 12.45
N ASP A 184 1.66 -2.90 11.70
CA ASP A 184 2.56 -1.79 11.39
C ASP A 184 2.31 -1.24 9.98
N LEU A 185 1.98 -2.12 9.03
CA LEU A 185 1.69 -1.78 7.63
C LEU A 185 0.48 -2.53 7.06
N LEU A 186 -0.36 -1.84 6.27
CA LEU A 186 -1.36 -2.47 5.38
C LEU A 186 -1.04 -2.13 3.93
N SER A 187 -0.71 -3.12 3.10
CA SER A 187 -0.46 -2.89 1.67
C SER A 187 -1.77 -2.99 0.88
N PHE A 188 -2.12 -1.91 0.17
CA PHE A 188 -3.27 -1.84 -0.73
C PHE A 188 -2.86 -1.99 -2.20
N GLY A 189 -1.60 -1.70 -2.51
CA GLY A 189 -1.02 -1.84 -3.83
C GLY A 189 0.47 -2.20 -3.75
N HIS A 190 0.80 -3.34 -4.35
CA HIS A 190 2.14 -3.91 -4.46
C HIS A 190 2.27 -4.62 -5.80
N CYS A 191 3.49 -4.90 -6.23
CA CYS A 191 3.77 -5.66 -7.45
C CYS A 191 4.11 -7.13 -7.17
N PHE A 192 4.46 -7.44 -5.92
CA PHE A 192 4.80 -8.76 -5.44
C PHE A 192 4.50 -8.86 -3.94
N ASP A 193 4.10 -10.05 -3.51
CA ASP A 193 3.81 -10.36 -2.12
C ASP A 193 4.12 -11.83 -1.82
N LEU A 194 4.37 -12.12 -0.55
CA LEU A 194 4.56 -13.45 -0.01
C LEU A 194 3.47 -13.74 1.02
N GLN A 195 3.03 -14.99 1.11
CA GLN A 195 2.15 -15.40 2.20
C GLN A 195 2.98 -15.68 3.46
N LYS A 196 2.59 -15.14 4.63
CA LYS A 196 3.30 -15.46 5.88
C LYS A 196 3.09 -16.93 6.27
N ALA A 197 1.86 -17.43 6.13
CA ALA A 197 1.50 -18.82 6.36
C ALA A 197 0.17 -19.17 5.64
N PRO A 198 -0.02 -20.43 5.20
CA PRO A 198 -1.16 -20.85 4.38
C PRO A 198 -2.53 -20.58 5.01
N ASN A 199 -2.64 -20.59 6.35
CA ASN A 199 -3.88 -20.43 7.09
C ASN A 199 -4.15 -18.99 7.60
N ARG A 200 -3.33 -18.00 7.23
CA ARG A 200 -3.44 -16.62 7.73
C ARG A 200 -4.07 -15.70 6.70
N HIS A 201 -5.25 -16.10 6.20
CA HIS A 201 -6.00 -15.38 5.18
C HIS A 201 -7.52 -15.57 5.31
N ILE A 202 -8.27 -14.65 4.71
CA ILE A 202 -9.69 -14.79 4.43
C ILE A 202 -9.91 -14.50 2.95
N ARG A 203 -10.58 -15.44 2.27
CA ARG A 203 -11.13 -15.25 0.92
C ARG A 203 -12.60 -14.88 1.01
N TYR A 204 -13.02 -13.89 0.23
CA TYR A 204 -14.40 -13.42 0.20
C TYR A 204 -14.80 -12.93 -1.20
N ALA A 205 -16.11 -12.95 -1.49
CA ALA A 205 -16.63 -12.46 -2.76
C ALA A 205 -16.46 -10.93 -2.87
N ASP A 206 -15.91 -10.46 -3.99
CA ASP A 206 -15.72 -9.04 -4.29
C ASP A 206 -16.23 -8.78 -5.72
N PRO A 207 -17.40 -8.14 -5.90
CA PRO A 207 -17.99 -7.94 -7.23
C PRO A 207 -17.20 -6.98 -8.12
N TRP A 208 -16.18 -6.31 -7.60
CA TRP A 208 -15.37 -5.32 -8.32
C TRP A 208 -14.01 -5.86 -8.79
N VAL A 209 -13.78 -7.17 -8.65
CA VAL A 209 -12.61 -7.85 -9.25
C VAL A 209 -13.04 -8.86 -10.30
N PRO A 210 -12.31 -8.96 -11.43
CA PRO A 210 -12.53 -10.03 -12.40
C PRO A 210 -12.09 -11.39 -11.85
N ALA A 211 -12.75 -12.45 -12.32
CA ALA A 211 -12.34 -13.82 -12.03
C ALA A 211 -11.00 -14.20 -12.69
N GLY A 212 -10.37 -15.24 -12.16
CA GLY A 212 -9.20 -15.89 -12.76
C GLY A 212 -7.85 -15.41 -12.25
N LYS A 213 -7.81 -14.60 -11.20
CA LYS A 213 -6.56 -14.17 -10.54
C LYS A 213 -5.97 -15.31 -9.71
N ASP A 214 -4.66 -15.33 -9.53
CA ASP A 214 -3.97 -16.35 -8.75
C ASP A 214 -3.73 -15.86 -7.32
N TYR A 215 -3.95 -16.73 -6.36
CA TYR A 215 -3.51 -16.55 -4.98
C TYR A 215 -2.64 -17.74 -4.58
N PHE A 216 -1.33 -17.60 -4.76
CA PHE A 216 -0.32 -18.61 -4.41
C PHE A 216 -0.66 -20.02 -4.94
N GLY A 217 -1.02 -20.12 -6.23
CA GLY A 217 -1.38 -21.36 -6.90
C GLY A 217 -2.87 -21.72 -6.83
N HIS A 218 -3.69 -20.88 -6.20
CA HIS A 218 -5.14 -21.03 -6.16
C HIS A 218 -5.81 -20.02 -7.09
N GLN A 219 -6.48 -20.50 -8.14
CA GLN A 219 -7.26 -19.67 -9.02
C GLN A 219 -8.52 -19.15 -8.31
N LEU A 220 -8.66 -17.84 -8.23
CA LEU A 220 -9.78 -17.13 -7.61
C LEU A 220 -10.94 -16.97 -8.59
N GLY A 221 -12.17 -17.02 -8.05
CA GLY A 221 -13.36 -16.55 -8.76
C GLY A 221 -13.45 -15.02 -8.72
N VAL A 222 -14.68 -14.49 -8.64
CA VAL A 222 -14.96 -13.07 -8.37
C VAL A 222 -14.76 -12.83 -6.86
N GLU A 223 -13.50 -12.93 -6.43
CA GLU A 223 -13.10 -12.99 -5.02
C GLU A 223 -11.84 -12.16 -4.78
N ARG A 224 -11.74 -11.58 -3.58
CA ARG A 224 -10.51 -11.01 -3.04
C ARG A 224 -10.08 -11.78 -1.81
N VAL A 225 -8.78 -11.84 -1.59
CA VAL A 225 -8.15 -12.38 -0.40
C VAL A 225 -7.51 -11.26 0.39
N VAL A 226 -7.77 -11.21 1.69
CA VAL A 226 -6.98 -10.44 2.67
C VAL A 226 -6.15 -11.42 3.48
N HIS A 227 -4.86 -11.15 3.66
CA HIS A 227 -3.95 -12.09 4.32
C HIS A 227 -2.83 -11.38 5.06
N GLN A 228 -2.19 -12.10 5.99
CA GLN A 228 -0.96 -11.61 6.59
C GLN A 228 0.22 -11.83 5.63
N SER A 229 0.89 -10.75 5.29
CA SER A 229 2.01 -10.75 4.35
C SER A 229 3.28 -11.30 5.00
N GLY A 230 4.04 -12.06 4.21
CA GLY A 230 5.41 -12.47 4.47
C GLY A 230 6.46 -11.53 3.87
N GLY A 231 6.05 -10.54 3.06
CA GLY A 231 6.91 -9.52 2.48
C GLY A 231 6.37 -8.98 1.15
N THR A 232 6.03 -7.69 1.12
CA THR A 232 5.55 -6.97 -0.07
C THR A 232 6.65 -6.17 -0.76
N VAL A 233 6.60 -6.05 -2.09
CA VAL A 233 7.48 -5.17 -2.90
C VAL A 233 6.64 -4.17 -3.69
N CYS A 234 7.22 -3.01 -4.01
CA CYS A 234 6.57 -1.79 -4.48
C CYS A 234 5.74 -1.08 -3.39
N THR A 235 5.80 0.26 -3.40
CA THR A 235 5.14 1.15 -2.43
C THR A 235 3.93 1.89 -3.00
N THR A 236 3.34 1.36 -4.08
CA THR A 236 2.23 1.97 -4.83
C THR A 236 1.12 2.51 -3.94
N ALA A 237 0.68 1.71 -2.95
CA ALA A 237 -0.22 2.17 -1.91
C ALA A 237 -0.07 1.33 -0.64
N TYR A 238 0.18 1.98 0.50
CA TYR A 238 0.18 1.32 1.81
C TYR A 238 -0.23 2.27 2.93
N ALA A 239 -0.92 1.75 3.92
CA ALA A 239 -1.15 2.46 5.18
C ALA A 239 -0.07 2.13 6.20
N VAL A 240 0.25 3.10 7.05
CA VAL A 240 1.28 2.96 8.08
C VAL A 240 0.80 3.56 9.40
N THR A 241 1.03 2.82 10.49
CA THR A 241 0.73 3.30 11.85
C THR A 241 1.88 4.17 12.38
N GLN A 242 1.66 4.86 13.51
CA GLN A 242 2.74 5.61 14.15
C GLN A 242 3.93 4.72 14.52
N ARG A 243 3.65 3.52 15.07
CA ARG A 243 4.68 2.53 15.42
C ARG A 243 5.42 2.04 14.17
N GLY A 244 4.69 1.71 13.09
CA GLY A 244 5.29 1.32 11.82
C GLY A 244 6.19 2.41 11.25
N ALA A 245 5.74 3.67 11.26
CA ALA A 245 6.53 4.82 10.80
C ALA A 245 7.81 5.02 11.62
N ALA A 246 7.74 4.87 12.94
CA ALA A 246 8.91 4.97 13.81
C ALA A 246 9.93 3.86 13.53
N LYS A 247 9.47 2.62 13.35
CA LYS A 247 10.32 1.48 12.97
C LYS A 247 11.00 1.71 11.62
N LEU A 248 10.27 2.21 10.62
CA LEU A 248 10.81 2.51 9.31
C LEU A 248 11.88 3.60 9.36
N LEU A 249 11.64 4.69 10.09
CA LEU A 249 12.65 5.74 10.29
C LEU A 249 13.91 5.19 10.98
N LEU A 250 13.74 4.40 12.04
CA LEU A 250 14.86 3.80 12.76
C LEU A 250 15.65 2.84 11.88
N ARG A 251 14.97 1.94 11.16
CA ARG A 251 15.64 0.98 10.27
C ARG A 251 16.42 1.69 9.17
N MET A 252 15.85 2.72 8.56
CA MET A 252 16.52 3.46 7.49
C MET A 252 17.64 4.36 7.98
N ALA A 253 17.67 4.72 9.26
CA ALA A 253 18.77 5.45 9.87
C ALA A 253 20.02 4.59 10.09
N LEU A 254 19.88 3.26 10.10
CA LEU A 254 20.98 2.32 10.31
C LEU A 254 21.85 2.17 9.05
N ASP A 255 21.22 1.95 7.91
CA ASP A 255 21.84 1.74 6.60
C ASP A 255 20.79 1.91 5.51
N LEU A 256 21.08 2.74 4.50
CA LEU A 256 20.22 2.96 3.32
C LEU A 256 20.84 2.31 2.08
N ASP A 257 21.03 1.00 2.16
CA ASP A 257 21.80 0.20 1.20
C ASP A 257 20.99 -0.38 0.03
N MET A 258 19.67 -0.26 0.06
CA MET A 258 18.78 -0.80 -0.97
C MET A 258 17.45 -0.01 -1.03
N PRO A 259 16.67 -0.14 -2.13
CA PRO A 259 15.39 0.54 -2.27
C PRO A 259 14.45 0.28 -1.09
N ILE A 260 13.62 1.28 -0.76
CA ILE A 260 12.83 1.25 0.49
C ILE A 260 11.85 0.09 0.55
N ASP A 261 11.30 -0.31 -0.58
CA ASP A 261 10.35 -1.42 -0.69
C ASP A 261 11.02 -2.76 -0.39
N LEU A 262 12.29 -2.94 -0.76
CA LEU A 262 13.05 -4.13 -0.41
C LEU A 262 13.47 -4.15 1.07
N ILE A 263 13.77 -2.99 1.67
CA ILE A 263 13.98 -2.89 3.11
C ILE A 263 12.68 -3.26 3.84
N MET A 264 11.55 -2.69 3.42
CA MET A 264 10.23 -3.01 3.98
C MET A 264 9.91 -4.50 3.84
N GLN A 265 10.16 -5.10 2.67
CA GLN A 265 10.00 -6.52 2.44
C GLN A 265 10.82 -7.35 3.44
N SER A 266 12.11 -7.02 3.61
CA SER A 266 12.99 -7.71 4.55
C SER A 266 12.53 -7.58 6.00
N MET A 267 12.11 -6.38 6.41
CA MET A 267 11.56 -6.16 7.75
C MET A 267 10.29 -7.00 8.00
N ILE A 268 9.40 -7.15 7.01
CA ILE A 268 8.21 -7.99 7.12
C ILE A 268 8.60 -9.47 7.23
N ALA A 269 9.53 -9.92 6.38
CA ALA A 269 10.03 -11.30 6.40
C ALA A 269 10.62 -11.67 7.76
N ASN A 270 11.41 -10.76 8.35
CA ASN A 270 12.08 -10.89 9.64
C ASN A 270 11.12 -10.71 10.85
N GLY A 271 9.87 -10.31 10.64
CA GLY A 271 8.91 -10.03 11.72
C GLY A 271 9.12 -8.69 12.43
N GLU A 272 10.01 -7.84 11.91
CA GLU A 272 10.24 -6.48 12.39
C GLU A 272 9.05 -5.57 12.06
N LEU A 273 8.33 -5.84 10.96
CA LEU A 273 7.05 -5.21 10.64
C LEU A 273 5.94 -6.26 10.57
N THR A 274 4.85 -6.02 11.30
CA THR A 274 3.62 -6.80 11.13
C THR A 274 2.81 -6.21 9.97
N ALA A 275 2.71 -6.94 8.86
CA ALA A 275 2.03 -6.45 7.66
C ALA A 275 0.89 -7.36 7.19
N TYR A 276 -0.13 -6.74 6.59
CA TYR A 276 -1.21 -7.42 5.90
C TYR A 276 -1.40 -6.79 4.51
N SER A 277 -2.00 -7.54 3.62
CA SER A 277 -2.13 -7.16 2.21
C SER A 277 -3.33 -7.85 1.57
N THR A 278 -3.60 -7.50 0.32
CA THR A 278 -4.70 -8.09 -0.46
C THR A 278 -4.27 -8.58 -1.83
N ILE A 279 -4.81 -9.72 -2.26
CA ILE A 279 -4.70 -10.23 -3.62
C ILE A 279 -6.11 -10.57 -4.14
N PRO A 280 -6.55 -10.02 -5.28
CA PRO A 280 -5.90 -8.98 -6.07
C PRO A 280 -5.73 -7.67 -5.29
N THR A 281 -4.89 -6.77 -5.78
CA THR A 281 -4.61 -5.46 -5.15
C THR A 281 -5.80 -4.50 -5.26
N VAL A 282 -6.00 -3.65 -4.24
CA VAL A 282 -7.06 -2.62 -4.26
C VAL A 282 -6.63 -1.42 -5.11
N MET A 283 -5.33 -1.15 -5.13
CA MET A 283 -4.70 -0.11 -5.94
C MET A 283 -3.53 -0.71 -6.71
N ALA A 284 -3.29 -0.25 -7.93
CA ALA A 284 -2.17 -0.69 -8.76
C ALA A 284 -1.56 0.51 -9.48
N GLN A 285 -0.46 0.31 -10.20
CA GLN A 285 0.13 1.38 -11.00
C GLN A 285 -0.58 1.50 -12.36
N TRP A 286 -0.68 2.71 -12.88
CA TRP A 286 -1.11 2.99 -14.25
C TRP A 286 0.04 3.50 -15.11
N HIS A 287 0.00 3.12 -16.38
CA HIS A 287 0.84 3.63 -17.46
C HIS A 287 -0.01 4.31 -18.53
N TYR A 288 0.63 5.15 -19.34
CA TYR A 288 0.06 5.52 -20.63
C TYR A 288 -0.05 4.29 -21.53
N LYS A 289 -1.08 4.25 -22.35
CA LYS A 289 -1.16 3.30 -23.48
C LYS A 289 0.10 3.46 -24.36
N PRO A 290 0.59 2.36 -24.94
CA PRO A 290 1.78 2.39 -25.78
C PRO A 290 1.56 3.29 -27.01
N ASN A 291 2.68 3.73 -27.60
CA ASN A 291 2.72 4.46 -28.86
C ASN A 291 1.87 5.75 -28.85
N LEU A 292 1.84 6.44 -27.71
CA LEU A 292 1.30 7.81 -27.59
C LEU A 292 2.42 8.87 -27.59
N GLY A 293 3.69 8.44 -27.60
CA GLY A 293 4.85 9.31 -27.48
C GLY A 293 5.24 9.62 -26.04
N MET A 294 4.57 9.03 -25.05
CA MET A 294 4.78 9.31 -23.62
C MET A 294 5.95 8.52 -23.03
N GLU A 295 6.17 7.30 -23.52
CA GLU A 295 7.30 6.44 -23.22
C GLU A 295 8.66 7.13 -23.47
N TYR A 296 8.78 7.87 -24.57
CA TYR A 296 9.99 8.62 -24.91
C TYR A 296 10.25 9.81 -23.98
N ARG A 297 9.22 10.28 -23.28
CA ARG A 297 9.31 11.34 -22.27
C ARG A 297 9.59 10.79 -20.86
N GLY A 298 9.81 9.48 -20.71
CA GLY A 298 9.99 8.84 -19.41
C GLY A 298 8.74 8.88 -18.52
N ALA A 299 7.56 9.14 -19.09
CA ALA A 299 6.37 9.46 -18.31
C ALA A 299 5.84 8.29 -17.47
N ASN A 300 6.17 7.04 -17.84
CA ASN A 300 5.70 5.84 -17.17
C ASN A 300 6.47 5.51 -15.88
N SER A 301 7.65 6.10 -15.62
CA SER A 301 8.38 5.93 -14.36
C SER A 301 9.38 7.05 -14.10
N ASP A 302 9.28 7.72 -12.95
CA ASP A 302 10.24 8.76 -12.53
C ASP A 302 11.60 8.19 -12.09
N ILE A 303 11.71 6.87 -11.90
CA ILE A 303 12.95 6.19 -11.48
C ILE A 303 13.73 5.62 -12.68
N GLN A 304 13.03 5.20 -13.75
CA GLN A 304 13.65 4.54 -14.90
C GLN A 304 14.18 5.51 -15.98
N GLY A 305 13.82 6.79 -15.93
CA GLY A 305 14.37 7.84 -16.80
C GLY A 305 13.78 7.89 -18.22
N THR A 306 14.29 8.82 -19.04
CA THR A 306 13.83 9.09 -20.42
C THR A 306 14.65 8.34 -21.47
N MET A 307 14.00 7.75 -22.48
CA MET A 307 14.69 7.15 -23.64
C MET A 307 14.91 8.20 -24.75
N VAL A 308 15.88 9.11 -24.53
CA VAL A 308 16.12 10.28 -25.40
C VAL A 308 16.66 9.92 -26.80
N GLU A 309 17.40 8.82 -26.92
CA GLU A 309 18.05 8.42 -28.19
C GLU A 309 17.07 7.91 -29.26
N ALA A 310 15.82 7.60 -28.89
CA ALA A 310 14.84 6.99 -29.78
C ALA A 310 13.93 8.00 -30.51
N LEU A 311 14.23 9.30 -30.47
CA LEU A 311 13.38 10.35 -31.06
C LEU A 311 13.74 10.74 -32.52
N SER A 312 14.67 10.04 -33.17
CA SER A 312 15.08 10.34 -34.55
C SER A 312 15.36 9.08 -35.39
N GLY A 313 15.07 9.16 -36.70
CA GLY A 313 15.34 8.07 -37.67
C GLY A 313 14.31 6.94 -37.59
N ASP A 314 14.73 5.71 -37.93
CA ASP A 314 13.89 4.50 -37.92
C ASP A 314 13.34 4.12 -36.52
N ASN A 315 13.80 4.81 -35.47
CA ASN A 315 13.35 4.64 -34.09
C ASN A 315 12.20 5.58 -33.68
N ALA A 316 11.75 6.46 -34.58
CA ALA A 316 10.69 7.42 -34.30
C ALA A 316 9.39 6.73 -33.83
N PRO A 317 8.62 7.35 -32.91
CA PRO A 317 7.38 6.76 -32.40
C PRO A 317 6.40 6.48 -33.54
N THR A 318 5.82 5.28 -33.58
CA THR A 318 4.79 4.93 -34.59
C THR A 318 3.50 5.73 -34.41
N MET A 319 3.24 6.23 -33.20
CA MET A 319 2.07 7.04 -32.83
C MET A 319 0.71 6.39 -33.14
N ASP A 320 0.67 5.09 -33.41
CA ASP A 320 -0.54 4.33 -33.78
C ASP A 320 -1.48 4.07 -32.59
N GLY A 321 -0.99 4.19 -31.35
CA GLY A 321 -1.81 4.10 -30.13
C GLY A 321 -2.90 5.17 -30.03
N TRP A 322 -2.82 6.25 -30.83
CA TRP A 322 -3.82 7.31 -30.84
C TRP A 322 -5.19 6.86 -31.39
N GLU A 323 -5.24 5.86 -32.27
CA GLU A 323 -6.52 5.32 -32.75
C GLU A 323 -7.31 4.67 -31.60
N GLU A 324 -6.63 3.84 -30.82
CA GLU A 324 -7.21 3.20 -29.64
C GLU A 324 -7.56 4.26 -28.57
N ALA A 325 -6.67 5.22 -28.30
CA ALA A 325 -6.95 6.27 -27.31
C ALA A 325 -8.17 7.13 -27.67
N LYS A 326 -8.31 7.51 -28.95
CA LYS A 326 -9.45 8.31 -29.43
C LYS A 326 -10.76 7.55 -29.43
N SER A 327 -10.74 6.26 -29.80
CA SER A 327 -11.92 5.40 -29.83
C SER A 327 -12.40 5.01 -28.43
N SER A 328 -11.48 4.61 -27.55
CA SER A 328 -11.77 4.27 -26.15
C SER A 328 -11.94 5.48 -25.22
N LYS A 329 -11.60 6.68 -25.69
CA LYS A 329 -11.58 7.92 -24.89
C LYS A 329 -10.75 7.84 -23.61
N SER A 330 -9.67 7.06 -23.65
CA SER A 330 -8.75 6.92 -22.52
C SER A 330 -7.32 6.71 -23.01
N VAL A 331 -6.38 7.41 -22.37
CA VAL A 331 -4.93 7.26 -22.61
C VAL A 331 -4.25 6.37 -21.58
N TRP A 332 -5.01 5.83 -20.62
CA TRP A 332 -4.48 5.12 -19.47
C TRP A 332 -4.72 3.61 -19.55
N MET A 333 -3.81 2.86 -18.96
CA MET A 333 -3.96 1.42 -18.73
C MET A 333 -3.33 1.03 -17.40
N SER A 334 -3.79 -0.07 -16.81
CA SER A 334 -3.09 -0.70 -15.68
C SER A 334 -1.72 -1.17 -16.15
N LYS A 335 -0.70 -1.02 -15.30
CA LYS A 335 0.67 -1.43 -15.59
C LYS A 335 0.73 -2.95 -15.88
N PRO A 336 1.13 -3.38 -17.09
CA PRO A 336 1.06 -4.78 -17.49
C PRO A 336 1.87 -5.74 -16.60
N SER A 337 2.96 -5.26 -16.01
CA SER A 337 3.85 -6.07 -15.17
C SER A 337 3.33 -6.30 -13.75
N HIS A 338 2.15 -5.79 -13.39
CA HIS A 338 1.53 -5.98 -12.07
C HIS A 338 0.37 -6.98 -12.22
N PRO A 339 0.63 -8.31 -12.05
CA PRO A 339 -0.35 -9.35 -12.34
C PRO A 339 -1.61 -9.25 -11.46
N ASP A 340 -1.48 -8.66 -10.28
CA ASP A 340 -2.56 -8.51 -9.30
C ASP A 340 -3.39 -7.24 -9.48
N ALA A 341 -3.13 -6.44 -10.52
CA ALA A 341 -4.01 -5.36 -10.93
C ALA A 341 -5.31 -5.95 -11.55
N ALA A 342 -6.45 -5.70 -10.91
CA ALA A 342 -7.70 -6.39 -11.23
C ALA A 342 -8.92 -5.53 -10.92
N PHE A 343 -9.22 -4.56 -11.79
CA PHE A 343 -10.37 -3.66 -11.63
C PHE A 343 -11.46 -4.02 -12.63
N SER A 344 -12.70 -4.14 -12.17
CA SER A 344 -13.87 -4.22 -13.05
C SER A 344 -14.05 -2.90 -13.82
N GLU A 345 -13.87 -1.77 -13.14
CA GLU A 345 -14.03 -0.42 -13.67
C GLU A 345 -12.90 0.51 -13.19
N MET A 346 -11.71 0.38 -13.77
CA MET A 346 -10.59 1.30 -13.50
C MET A 346 -11.02 2.75 -13.74
N ALA A 347 -10.93 3.59 -12.70
CA ALA A 347 -11.45 4.95 -12.68
C ALA A 347 -10.97 5.79 -13.88
N LEU A 348 -9.68 5.72 -14.23
CA LEU A 348 -9.13 6.43 -15.40
C LEU A 348 -9.62 5.92 -16.76
N LYS A 349 -10.01 4.63 -16.85
CA LYS A 349 -10.54 4.07 -18.11
C LYS A 349 -11.97 4.51 -18.35
N VAL A 350 -12.79 4.58 -17.29
CA VAL A 350 -14.21 4.95 -17.36
C VAL A 350 -14.46 6.45 -17.18
N ALA A 351 -13.41 7.25 -16.93
CA ALA A 351 -13.52 8.66 -16.58
C ALA A 351 -14.31 9.48 -17.62
N TRP A 352 -14.01 9.29 -18.90
CA TRP A 352 -14.70 10.02 -19.97
C TRP A 352 -16.20 9.73 -19.95
N GLU A 353 -16.57 8.44 -19.91
CA GLU A 353 -17.97 8.05 -19.87
C GLU A 353 -18.67 8.62 -18.64
N ARG A 354 -18.11 8.46 -17.44
CA ARG A 354 -18.72 8.89 -16.16
C ARG A 354 -18.86 10.40 -16.03
N ILE A 355 -17.92 11.18 -16.57
CA ILE A 355 -17.95 12.64 -16.49
C ILE A 355 -18.93 13.23 -17.50
N PHE A 356 -18.87 12.77 -18.76
CA PHE A 356 -19.68 13.32 -19.83
C PHE A 356 -21.06 12.67 -19.99
N SER A 357 -21.34 11.52 -19.35
CA SER A 357 -22.69 10.91 -19.37
C SER A 357 -23.71 11.73 -18.58
N ASN A 358 -23.29 12.38 -17.49
CA ASN A 358 -24.15 13.24 -16.67
C ASN A 358 -24.55 14.56 -17.38
N GLU A 359 -23.95 14.90 -18.52
CA GLU A 359 -24.37 16.06 -19.32
C GLU A 359 -25.55 15.75 -20.26
N LYS A 360 -25.85 14.47 -20.54
CA LYS A 360 -26.95 14.09 -21.44
C LYS A 360 -28.36 14.23 -20.82
N ASP A 361 -28.47 14.39 -19.50
CA ASP A 361 -29.73 14.66 -18.80
C ASP A 361 -30.03 16.17 -18.65
N ILE A 362 -29.21 17.06 -19.22
CA ILE A 362 -29.52 18.49 -19.34
C ILE A 362 -30.15 18.74 -20.71
N SER A 363 -31.23 18.02 -21.02
CA SER A 363 -32.16 18.47 -22.04
C SER A 363 -32.99 19.61 -21.45
N VAL A 364 -32.58 20.83 -21.77
CA VAL A 364 -33.43 21.98 -22.11
C VAL A 364 -34.95 21.69 -22.01
N GLU A 365 -35.52 21.84 -20.81
CA GLU A 365 -36.91 22.29 -20.69
C GLU A 365 -36.88 23.82 -20.79
N LEU A 366 -36.87 24.31 -22.02
CA LEU A 366 -37.42 25.63 -22.32
C LEU A 366 -38.94 25.49 -22.31
N GLY A 367 -39.53 25.76 -21.15
CA GLY A 367 -40.91 26.20 -21.02
C GLY A 367 -40.96 27.72 -20.96
#